data_AF-A0A8T4BSL8-F1
#
_entry.id   AF-A0A8T4BSL8-F1
#
_cell.length_a   1.000
_cell.length_b   1.000
_cell.length_c   1.000
_cell.angle_alpha   90.00
_cell.angle_beta   90.00
_cell.angle_gamma   90.00
#
_symmetry.space_group_name_H-M   'P 1'
#
loop_
_entity.id
_entity.type
_entity.pdbx_description
1 polymer ?
#
loop_
_entity_poly.entity_id
_entity_poly.type
_entity_poly.pdbx_seq_one_letter_code
_entity_poly.pdbx_strand_id
1 'polypeptide(L)'
;MVIKHISFKHGWYYHYRVHNLKTPELTNGFDTLRRYLYQMFESCPHEYFESGPRGSSLKFKLPLSIKEKTGHEVNNLTRYGLQVNSERYSSDHSKVQMFMLENDNKTIAIEVPIWLRCSEIGCFKELFKSKEPLTGHIDLLRIEDDKIWIWDYKPNAHREDYAATQTYFYALMLSKRTGIPLKNFMCGYFDSNYTFTFKPKEEILKGNQKLNEFL
;
A
#
# COMPACT_ATOMS: atom_id res chain seq x y z
N MET A 1 -5.27 -15.22 19.00
CA MET A 1 -4.60 -15.41 17.70
C MET A 1 -3.72 -14.20 17.42
N VAL A 2 -2.42 -14.39 17.19
CA VAL A 2 -1.44 -13.28 17.05
C VAL A 2 -1.64 -12.50 15.74
N ILE A 3 -1.95 -13.19 14.64
CA ILE A 3 -2.28 -12.59 13.35
C ILE A 3 -3.74 -12.91 13.00
N LYS A 4 -4.61 -11.90 12.92
CA LYS A 4 -5.97 -12.04 12.40
C LYS A 4 -5.90 -12.07 10.87
N HIS A 5 -6.66 -12.94 10.21
CA HIS A 5 -6.62 -13.08 8.76
C HIS A 5 -8.00 -13.42 8.17
N ILE A 6 -8.21 -13.02 6.92
CA ILE A 6 -9.34 -13.39 6.05
C ILE A 6 -8.85 -13.35 4.59
N SER A 7 -9.44 -14.15 3.71
CA SER A 7 -9.13 -14.11 2.29
C SER A 7 -10.27 -13.47 1.51
N PHE A 8 -9.96 -12.51 0.66
CA PHE A 8 -10.91 -11.82 -0.20
C PHE A 8 -10.73 -12.23 -1.66
N LYS A 9 -11.82 -12.54 -2.35
CA LYS A 9 -11.82 -12.87 -3.78
C LYS A 9 -12.13 -11.62 -4.60
N HIS A 10 -11.12 -10.79 -4.82
CA HIS A 10 -11.22 -9.51 -5.54
C HIS A 10 -10.54 -9.63 -6.92
N GLY A 11 -11.05 -10.54 -7.75
CA GLY A 11 -10.43 -10.98 -9.01
C GLY A 11 -9.27 -11.97 -8.83
N TRP A 12 -8.49 -11.83 -7.75
CA TRP A 12 -7.56 -12.82 -7.21
C TRP A 12 -7.82 -13.01 -5.71
N TYR A 13 -7.23 -14.03 -5.10
CA TYR A 13 -7.28 -14.20 -3.64
C TYR A 13 -6.24 -13.29 -2.97
N TYR A 14 -6.73 -12.28 -2.28
CA TYR A 14 -5.93 -11.40 -1.42
C TYR A 14 -6.07 -11.84 0.02
N HIS A 15 -4.96 -12.18 0.66
CA HIS A 15 -4.96 -12.71 2.01
C HIS A 15 -4.70 -11.59 3.01
N TYR A 16 -5.76 -10.84 3.33
CA TYR A 16 -5.72 -9.74 4.28
C TYR A 16 -5.35 -10.22 5.68
N ARG A 17 -4.30 -9.64 6.28
CA ARG A 17 -3.87 -9.98 7.63
C ARG A 17 -3.46 -8.76 8.44
N VAL A 18 -3.73 -8.81 9.75
CA VAL A 18 -3.38 -7.77 10.73
C VAL A 18 -2.76 -8.43 11.94
N HIS A 19 -1.65 -7.89 12.42
CA HIS A 19 -0.99 -8.37 13.62
C HIS A 19 -1.63 -7.76 14.88
N ASN A 20 -2.30 -8.58 15.69
CA ASN A 20 -3.15 -8.13 16.79
C ASN A 20 -2.42 -7.52 17.98
N LEU A 21 -1.13 -7.82 18.18
CA LEU A 21 -0.36 -7.26 19.29
C LEU A 21 0.34 -5.95 18.89
N LYS A 22 1.12 -5.98 17.79
CA LYS A 22 1.75 -4.79 17.20
C LYS A 22 0.77 -3.67 16.84
N THR A 23 -0.40 -3.99 16.28
CA THR A 23 -1.30 -2.93 15.75
C THR A 23 -1.77 -1.97 16.85
N PRO A 24 -2.36 -2.42 17.98
CA PRO A 24 -2.75 -1.49 19.05
C PRO A 24 -1.59 -0.68 19.64
N GLU A 25 -0.40 -1.27 19.74
CA GLU A 25 0.80 -0.63 20.30
C GLU A 25 1.33 0.48 19.37
N LEU A 26 1.50 0.16 18.09
CA LEU A 26 2.15 1.05 17.12
C LEU A 26 1.22 2.11 16.55
N THR A 27 -0.10 1.92 16.63
CA THR A 27 -1.08 2.90 16.10
C THR A 27 -1.54 3.90 17.15
N ASN A 28 -0.78 4.09 18.23
CA ASN A 28 -1.06 5.16 19.19
C ASN A 28 -1.00 6.53 18.48
N GLY A 29 -2.08 7.30 18.52
CA GLY A 29 -2.24 8.53 17.71
C GLY A 29 -2.80 8.31 16.28
N PHE A 30 -3.03 7.06 15.88
CA PHE A 30 -3.68 6.67 14.62
C PHE A 30 -4.89 5.75 14.86
N ASP A 31 -5.73 6.06 15.85
CA ASP A 31 -6.88 5.23 16.24
C ASP A 31 -7.85 4.93 15.08
N THR A 32 -8.02 5.87 14.15
CA THR A 32 -8.88 5.65 12.98
C THR A 32 -8.27 4.65 11.99
N LEU A 33 -6.94 4.54 11.90
CA LEU A 33 -6.28 3.49 11.15
C LEU A 33 -6.53 2.13 11.81
N ARG A 34 -6.32 2.03 13.13
CA ARG A 34 -6.58 0.78 13.88
C ARG A 34 -8.01 0.31 13.67
N ARG A 35 -8.98 1.21 13.83
CA ARG A 35 -10.41 0.91 13.62
C ARG A 35 -10.68 0.46 12.20
N TYR A 36 -10.13 1.14 11.19
CA TYR A 36 -10.27 0.76 9.80
C TYR A 36 -9.77 -0.67 9.56
N LEU A 37 -8.57 -1.00 10.05
CA LEU A 37 -7.98 -2.32 9.88
C LEU A 37 -8.87 -3.43 10.44
N TYR A 38 -9.42 -3.24 11.64
CA TYR A 38 -10.32 -4.23 12.23
C TYR A 38 -11.68 -4.31 11.53
N GLN A 39 -12.24 -3.17 11.15
CA GLN A 39 -13.53 -3.09 10.45
C GLN A 39 -13.50 -3.85 9.11
N MET A 40 -12.38 -3.87 8.39
CA MET A 40 -12.29 -4.60 7.12
C MET A 40 -12.47 -6.12 7.26
N PHE A 41 -12.32 -6.71 8.44
CA PHE A 41 -12.68 -8.11 8.66
C PHE A 41 -14.19 -8.36 8.75
N GLU A 42 -14.97 -7.32 9.03
CA GLU A 42 -16.41 -7.41 9.32
C GLU A 42 -17.25 -6.87 8.18
N SER A 43 -16.80 -5.78 7.54
CA SER A 43 -17.59 -5.03 6.57
C SER A 43 -16.74 -4.49 5.41
N CYS A 44 -15.88 -5.31 4.82
CA CYS A 44 -15.18 -4.95 3.58
C CYS A 44 -16.21 -4.77 2.44
N PRO A 45 -16.21 -3.64 1.69
CA PRO A 45 -17.16 -3.41 0.60
C PRO A 45 -16.71 -4.16 -0.66
N HIS A 46 -16.97 -5.45 -0.72
CA HIS A 46 -16.53 -6.35 -1.79
C HIS A 46 -16.94 -5.87 -3.19
N GLU A 47 -18.11 -5.26 -3.32
CA GLU A 47 -18.68 -4.76 -4.56
C GLU A 47 -17.77 -3.75 -5.28
N TYR A 48 -16.97 -2.97 -4.53
CA TYR A 48 -16.04 -2.01 -5.15
C TYR A 48 -14.88 -2.69 -5.87
N PHE A 49 -14.55 -3.93 -5.51
CA PHE A 49 -13.40 -4.66 -6.03
C PHE A 49 -13.75 -5.61 -7.18
N GLU A 50 -15.02 -5.68 -7.56
CA GLU A 50 -15.51 -6.54 -8.65
C GLU A 50 -15.22 -5.95 -10.04
N SER A 51 -15.16 -4.62 -10.14
CA SER A 51 -14.96 -3.91 -11.40
C SER A 51 -14.19 -2.60 -11.21
N GLY A 52 -13.88 -1.93 -12.32
CA GLY A 52 -13.17 -0.65 -12.30
C GLY A 52 -11.65 -0.74 -12.34
N PRO A 53 -10.97 0.42 -12.24
CA PRO A 53 -9.51 0.49 -12.31
C PRO A 53 -8.88 -0.07 -11.04
N ARG A 54 -7.74 -0.77 -11.20
CA ARG A 54 -6.91 -1.25 -10.08
C ARG A 54 -5.65 -0.40 -9.98
N GLY A 55 -5.28 0.00 -8.76
CA GLY A 55 -4.09 0.81 -8.49
C GLY A 55 -2.79 0.18 -8.99
N SER A 56 -2.69 -1.16 -8.94
CA SER A 56 -1.55 -1.93 -9.45
C SER A 56 -1.50 -2.01 -10.99
N SER A 57 -2.57 -1.60 -11.68
CA SER A 57 -2.67 -1.60 -13.14
C SER A 57 -2.51 -0.20 -13.75
N LEU A 58 -2.25 0.83 -12.94
CA LEU A 58 -2.05 2.20 -13.42
C LEU A 58 -0.73 2.31 -14.17
N LYS A 59 -0.76 2.91 -15.37
CA LYS A 59 0.39 3.05 -16.27
C LYS A 59 0.66 4.50 -16.63
N PHE A 60 0.79 5.34 -15.61
CA PHE A 60 1.19 6.75 -15.77
C PHE A 60 2.08 7.17 -14.61
N LYS A 61 2.92 8.19 -14.85
CA LYS A 61 3.88 8.70 -13.85
C LYS A 61 3.34 9.96 -13.20
N LEU A 62 3.35 10.00 -11.87
CA LEU A 62 3.12 11.24 -11.14
C LEU A 62 4.44 12.01 -10.96
N PRO A 63 4.41 13.35 -10.90
CA PRO A 63 5.59 14.18 -10.68
C PRO A 63 6.07 14.11 -9.21
N LEU A 64 6.53 12.92 -8.80
CA LEU A 64 6.97 12.60 -7.45
C LEU A 64 8.48 12.82 -7.31
N SER A 65 8.89 13.40 -6.18
CA SER A 65 10.31 13.45 -5.81
C SER A 65 10.71 12.13 -5.14
N ILE A 66 11.01 11.13 -5.98
CA ILE A 66 11.42 9.80 -5.55
C ILE A 66 12.90 9.83 -5.15
N LYS A 67 13.21 9.24 -4.00
CA LYS A 67 14.57 9.08 -3.50
C LYS A 67 14.92 7.60 -3.44
N GLU A 68 15.95 7.22 -4.17
CA GLU A 68 16.61 5.93 -3.98
C GLU A 68 17.38 5.96 -2.66
N LYS A 69 17.25 4.89 -1.88
CA LYS A 69 17.97 4.65 -0.64
C LYS A 69 18.66 3.30 -0.75
N THR A 70 19.98 3.31 -0.60
CA THR A 70 20.77 2.09 -0.47
C THR A 70 20.79 1.65 0.99
N GLY A 71 20.74 0.34 1.23
CA GLY A 71 20.89 -0.24 2.58
C GLY A 71 19.71 0.00 3.54
N HIS A 72 18.50 0.28 3.03
CA HIS A 72 17.33 0.37 3.89
C HIS A 72 17.02 -0.99 4.54
N GLU A 73 16.53 -1.01 5.78
CA GLU A 73 16.27 -2.25 6.52
C GLU A 73 15.30 -3.20 5.80
N VAL A 74 14.36 -2.66 5.01
CA VAL A 74 13.41 -3.46 4.21
C VAL A 74 14.11 -4.36 3.19
N ASN A 75 15.30 -3.98 2.71
CA ASN A 75 16.10 -4.82 1.81
C ASN A 75 16.60 -6.08 2.54
N ASN A 76 17.08 -5.94 3.77
CA ASN A 76 17.52 -7.08 4.58
C ASN A 76 16.33 -7.96 4.98
N LEU A 77 15.23 -7.36 5.41
CA LEU A 77 13.98 -8.09 5.71
C LEU A 77 13.48 -8.88 4.50
N THR A 78 13.61 -8.32 3.28
CA THR A 78 13.28 -9.02 2.04
C THR A 78 14.19 -10.23 1.82
N ARG A 79 15.52 -10.06 1.91
CA ARG A 79 16.48 -11.16 1.73
C ARG A 79 16.19 -12.31 2.70
N TYR A 80 16.00 -12.00 3.98
CA TYR A 80 15.65 -13.00 4.97
C TYR A 80 14.29 -13.64 4.71
N GLY A 81 13.28 -12.85 4.34
CA GLY A 81 11.95 -13.38 4.03
C GLY A 81 11.97 -14.35 2.85
N LEU A 82 12.67 -14.02 1.77
CA LEU A 82 12.83 -14.91 0.61
C LEU A 82 13.53 -16.21 0.98
N GLN A 83 14.55 -16.16 1.85
CA GLN A 83 15.31 -17.32 2.29
C GLN A 83 14.50 -18.20 3.27
N VAL A 84 14.04 -17.62 4.37
CA VAL A 84 13.36 -18.33 5.48
C VAL A 84 12.05 -18.95 5.03
N ASN A 85 11.29 -18.25 4.17
CA ASN A 85 10.00 -18.74 3.69
C ASN A 85 10.09 -19.46 2.33
N SER A 86 11.30 -19.77 1.84
CA SER A 86 11.51 -20.37 0.51
C SER A 86 10.71 -21.66 0.28
N GLU A 87 10.58 -22.50 1.29
CA GLU A 87 9.80 -23.75 1.26
C GLU A 87 8.35 -23.57 1.72
N ARG A 88 8.05 -22.50 2.48
CA ARG A 88 6.72 -22.26 3.07
C ARG A 88 5.73 -21.64 2.07
N TYR A 89 6.22 -20.80 1.16
CA TYR A 89 5.37 -20.10 0.19
C TYR A 89 5.96 -20.18 -1.22
N SER A 90 5.11 -20.35 -2.23
CA SER A 90 5.54 -20.38 -3.62
C SER A 90 5.87 -18.98 -4.18
N SER A 91 5.06 -17.98 -3.83
CA SER A 91 5.24 -16.60 -4.34
C SER A 91 6.19 -15.79 -3.48
N ASP A 92 7.05 -15.00 -4.12
CA ASP A 92 7.96 -14.10 -3.42
C ASP A 92 7.23 -13.02 -2.61
N HIS A 93 6.07 -12.56 -3.10
CA HIS A 93 5.21 -11.64 -2.34
C HIS A 93 4.82 -12.25 -0.99
N SER A 94 4.29 -13.48 -0.99
CA SER A 94 3.88 -14.14 0.25
C SER A 94 5.08 -14.41 1.17
N LYS A 95 6.24 -14.78 0.63
CA LYS A 95 7.48 -14.96 1.41
C LYS A 95 7.85 -13.69 2.17
N VAL A 96 7.93 -12.56 1.48
CA VAL A 96 8.34 -11.27 2.04
C VAL A 96 7.28 -10.73 2.99
N GLN A 97 6.02 -10.69 2.56
CA GLN A 97 4.93 -10.12 3.35
C GLN A 97 4.74 -10.85 4.67
N MET A 98 4.70 -12.18 4.65
CA MET A 98 4.53 -12.97 5.88
C MET A 98 5.74 -12.86 6.79
N PHE A 99 6.97 -12.88 6.24
CA PHE A 99 8.16 -12.71 7.05
C PHE A 99 8.16 -11.37 7.78
N MET A 100 7.86 -10.27 7.08
CA MET A 100 7.80 -8.94 7.68
C MET A 100 6.64 -8.84 8.69
N LEU A 101 5.45 -9.35 8.38
CA LEU A 101 4.34 -9.35 9.33
C LEU A 101 4.65 -10.15 10.60
N GLU A 102 5.42 -11.23 10.53
CA GLU A 102 5.77 -12.06 11.68
C GLU A 102 6.99 -11.53 12.46
N ASN A 103 8.00 -10.99 11.78
CA ASN A 103 9.32 -10.74 12.38
C ASN A 103 9.73 -9.27 12.43
N ASP A 104 9.19 -8.40 11.57
CA ASP A 104 9.49 -6.97 11.62
C ASP A 104 8.59 -6.29 12.67
N ASN A 105 9.22 -5.60 13.63
CA ASN A 105 8.51 -4.92 14.70
C ASN A 105 7.73 -3.67 14.23
N LYS A 106 7.86 -3.25 12.97
CA LYS A 106 7.15 -2.09 12.41
C LYS A 106 5.96 -2.45 11.53
N THR A 107 5.94 -3.66 10.95
CA THR A 107 4.86 -4.12 10.04
C THR A 107 3.62 -4.53 10.83
N ILE A 108 2.47 -3.92 10.54
CA ILE A 108 1.21 -4.15 11.24
C ILE A 108 0.16 -4.91 10.41
N ALA A 109 0.19 -4.77 9.09
CA ALA A 109 -0.80 -5.40 8.21
C ALA A 109 -0.25 -5.66 6.81
N ILE A 110 -0.85 -6.61 6.12
CA ILE A 110 -0.57 -6.95 4.72
C ILE A 110 -1.88 -7.16 3.95
N GLU A 111 -1.82 -6.94 2.65
CA GLU A 111 -2.95 -7.07 1.70
C GLU A 111 -4.18 -6.24 2.10
N VAL A 112 -3.94 -5.03 2.64
CA VAL A 112 -5.00 -4.17 3.19
C VAL A 112 -5.90 -3.66 2.07
N PRO A 113 -7.20 -4.02 2.02
CA PRO A 113 -8.10 -3.52 0.99
C PRO A 113 -8.31 -2.03 1.14
N ILE A 114 -8.32 -1.29 0.04
CA ILE A 114 -8.50 0.16 -0.01
C ILE A 114 -9.18 0.58 -1.32
N TRP A 115 -9.86 1.72 -1.30
CA TRP A 115 -10.53 2.26 -2.48
C TRP A 115 -10.67 3.80 -2.48
N LEU A 116 -10.82 4.37 -3.67
CA LEU A 116 -11.13 5.79 -3.92
C LEU A 116 -12.38 5.89 -4.80
N ARG A 117 -13.41 6.59 -4.34
CA ARG A 117 -14.60 6.83 -5.15
C ARG A 117 -14.40 8.01 -6.11
N CYS A 118 -15.12 7.99 -7.23
CA CYS A 118 -15.02 9.02 -8.26
C CYS A 118 -15.29 10.45 -7.75
N SER A 119 -16.14 10.61 -6.72
CA SER A 119 -16.48 11.91 -6.15
C SER A 119 -15.42 12.48 -5.20
N GLU A 120 -14.37 11.73 -4.86
CA GLU A 120 -13.42 12.11 -3.81
C GLU A 120 -12.23 12.94 -4.32
N ILE A 121 -12.01 12.97 -5.65
CA ILE A 121 -11.05 13.85 -6.31
C ILE A 121 -11.66 14.42 -7.59
N GLY A 122 -11.31 15.68 -7.92
CA GLY A 122 -11.90 16.38 -9.07
C GLY A 122 -11.50 15.81 -10.43
N CYS A 123 -10.27 15.27 -10.54
CA CYS A 123 -9.68 14.76 -11.79
C CYS A 123 -9.84 13.25 -11.99
N PHE A 124 -10.77 12.60 -11.28
CA PHE A 124 -10.88 11.14 -11.25
C PHE A 124 -11.14 10.54 -12.64
N LYS A 125 -12.11 11.09 -13.38
CA LYS A 125 -12.53 10.55 -14.68
C LYS A 125 -11.43 10.73 -15.72
N GLU A 126 -10.72 11.85 -15.66
CA GLU A 126 -9.61 12.18 -16.54
C GLU A 126 -8.45 11.22 -16.33
N LEU A 127 -8.12 10.92 -15.06
CA LEU A 127 -7.04 10.02 -14.67
C LEU A 127 -7.33 8.55 -14.99
N PHE A 128 -8.51 8.05 -14.62
CA PHE A 128 -8.79 6.62 -14.65
C PHE A 128 -9.70 6.18 -15.79
N LYS A 129 -10.22 7.14 -16.57
CA LYS A 129 -11.17 6.90 -17.67
C LYS A 129 -12.37 6.06 -17.22
N SER A 130 -12.78 6.21 -15.95
CA SER A 130 -13.83 5.43 -15.32
C SER A 130 -14.58 6.27 -14.28
N LYS A 131 -15.79 5.83 -13.92
CA LYS A 131 -16.56 6.33 -12.77
C LYS A 131 -16.60 5.32 -11.61
N GLU A 132 -16.21 4.08 -11.87
CA GLU A 132 -16.11 3.03 -10.85
C GLU A 132 -14.97 3.34 -9.87
N PRO A 133 -15.05 2.88 -8.60
CA PRO A 133 -14.00 3.09 -7.63
C PRO A 133 -12.63 2.58 -8.12
N LEU A 134 -11.57 3.35 -7.85
CA LEU A 134 -10.21 2.84 -7.92
C LEU A 134 -10.00 1.95 -6.70
N THR A 135 -9.47 0.75 -6.89
CA THR A 135 -9.23 -0.20 -5.79
C THR A 135 -7.80 -0.68 -5.71
N GLY A 136 -7.41 -1.24 -4.57
CA GLY A 136 -6.13 -1.89 -4.38
C GLY A 136 -6.02 -2.65 -3.07
N HIS A 137 -4.93 -3.39 -2.94
CA HIS A 137 -4.50 -4.01 -1.71
C HIS A 137 -3.08 -3.53 -1.42
N ILE A 138 -2.85 -3.00 -0.21
CA ILE A 138 -1.52 -2.57 0.20
C ILE A 138 -0.73 -3.81 0.59
N ASP A 139 0.37 -4.10 -0.10
CA ASP A 139 1.24 -5.24 0.23
C ASP A 139 1.67 -5.20 1.69
N LEU A 140 2.21 -4.07 2.15
CA LEU A 140 2.78 -3.91 3.47
C LEU A 140 2.44 -2.54 4.08
N LEU A 141 1.88 -2.57 5.28
CA LEU A 141 1.60 -1.38 6.08
C LEU A 141 2.50 -1.39 7.33
N ARG A 142 3.36 -0.38 7.47
CA ARG A 142 4.25 -0.22 8.63
C ARG A 142 3.95 1.08 9.38
N ILE A 143 4.27 1.11 10.67
CA ILE A 143 4.40 2.36 11.43
C ILE A 143 5.87 2.55 11.82
N GLU A 144 6.42 3.70 11.45
CA GLU A 144 7.83 4.03 11.67
C GLU A 144 7.99 5.54 11.77
N ASP A 145 8.72 6.02 12.79
CA ASP A 145 8.96 7.45 13.06
C ASP A 145 7.69 8.32 13.03
N ASP A 146 6.63 7.85 13.71
CA ASP A 146 5.30 8.49 13.75
C ASP A 146 4.68 8.71 12.35
N LYS A 147 5.03 7.87 11.38
CA LYS A 147 4.47 7.86 10.03
C LYS A 147 3.86 6.52 9.67
N ILE A 148 2.81 6.59 8.87
CA ILE A 148 2.19 5.44 8.22
C ILE A 148 2.91 5.20 6.90
N TRP A 149 3.61 4.08 6.80
CA TRP A 149 4.34 3.72 5.60
C TRP A 149 3.54 2.73 4.75
N ILE A 150 3.31 3.13 3.50
CA ILE A 150 2.78 2.28 2.45
C ILE A 150 3.96 1.71 1.66
N TRP A 151 4.11 0.40 1.73
CA TRP A 151 5.16 -0.33 1.03
C TRP A 151 4.56 -1.30 0.01
N ASP A 152 5.17 -1.35 -1.17
CA ASP A 152 4.84 -2.27 -2.26
C ASP A 152 6.09 -3.05 -2.65
N TYR A 153 6.03 -4.38 -2.58
CA TYR A 153 7.16 -5.24 -2.92
C TYR A 153 7.17 -5.45 -4.43
N LYS A 154 8.31 -5.18 -5.07
CA LYS A 154 8.46 -5.34 -6.51
C LYS A 154 9.75 -6.06 -6.83
N PRO A 155 9.72 -7.33 -7.27
CA PRO A 155 10.92 -8.00 -7.74
C PRO A 155 11.62 -7.16 -8.82
N ASN A 156 12.89 -6.79 -8.62
CA ASN A 156 13.62 -5.86 -9.48
C ASN A 156 13.07 -4.43 -9.46
N ALA A 157 12.83 -3.88 -8.26
CA ALA A 157 12.24 -2.56 -8.04
C ALA A 157 12.86 -1.43 -8.88
N HIS A 158 14.17 -1.49 -9.16
CA HIS A 158 14.87 -0.53 -10.02
C HIS A 158 14.36 -0.46 -11.47
N ARG A 159 13.57 -1.45 -11.92
CA ARG A 159 12.96 -1.50 -13.26
C ARG A 159 11.50 -1.05 -13.27
N GLU A 160 10.94 -0.72 -12.12
CA GLU A 160 9.52 -0.37 -12.01
C GLU A 160 9.28 1.10 -12.37
N ASP A 161 8.45 1.32 -13.37
CA ASP A 161 8.09 2.66 -13.83
C ASP A 161 6.90 3.28 -13.06
N TYR A 162 6.02 2.45 -12.51
CA TYR A 162 4.70 2.90 -12.02
C TYR A 162 4.43 2.58 -10.54
N ALA A 163 5.34 1.88 -9.85
CA ALA A 163 5.18 1.51 -8.45
C ALA A 163 5.01 2.74 -7.52
N ALA A 164 5.65 3.86 -7.85
CA ALA A 164 5.46 5.12 -7.12
C ALA A 164 4.03 5.67 -7.28
N THR A 165 3.45 5.59 -8.48
CA THR A 165 2.05 5.99 -8.72
C THR A 165 1.09 5.09 -7.95
N GLN A 166 1.31 3.77 -7.98
CA GLN A 166 0.52 2.79 -7.22
C GLN A 166 0.52 3.13 -5.72
N THR A 167 1.70 3.25 -5.11
CA THR A 167 1.85 3.53 -3.68
C THR A 167 1.35 4.91 -3.27
N TYR A 168 1.43 5.91 -4.15
CA TYR A 168 0.81 7.22 -3.94
C TYR A 168 -0.71 7.11 -3.79
N PHE A 169 -1.38 6.46 -4.75
CA PHE A 169 -2.82 6.29 -4.68
C PHE A 169 -3.24 5.41 -3.50
N TYR A 170 -2.40 4.45 -3.11
CA TYR A 170 -2.63 3.65 -1.91
C TYR A 170 -2.65 4.50 -0.64
N ALA A 171 -1.69 5.40 -0.48
CA ALA A 171 -1.69 6.36 0.62
C ALA A 171 -2.91 7.29 0.57
N LEU A 172 -3.27 7.81 -0.61
CA LEU A 172 -4.44 8.67 -0.77
C LEU A 172 -5.74 7.96 -0.39
N MET A 173 -5.93 6.73 -0.86
CA MET A 173 -7.09 5.91 -0.51
C MET A 173 -7.16 5.68 0.99
N LEU A 174 -6.08 5.22 1.61
CA LEU A 174 -6.07 4.96 3.05
C LEU A 174 -6.28 6.25 3.86
N SER A 175 -5.70 7.37 3.42
CA SER A 175 -5.96 8.70 3.98
C SER A 175 -7.46 9.05 3.93
N LYS A 176 -8.13 8.85 2.79
CA LYS A 176 -9.59 9.08 2.68
C LYS A 176 -10.40 8.15 3.56
N ARG A 177 -10.02 6.87 3.67
CA ARG A 177 -10.74 5.88 4.50
C ARG A 177 -10.60 6.12 5.99
N THR A 178 -9.46 6.63 6.43
CA THR A 178 -9.13 6.82 7.85
C THR A 178 -9.32 8.26 8.32
N GLY A 179 -9.42 9.23 7.41
CA GLY A 179 -9.39 10.65 7.71
C GLY A 179 -8.01 11.18 8.12
N ILE A 180 -6.97 10.35 8.06
CA ILE A 180 -5.62 10.74 8.46
C ILE A 180 -5.00 11.58 7.34
N PRO A 181 -4.47 12.78 7.61
CA PRO A 181 -3.87 13.64 6.58
C PRO A 181 -2.66 12.99 5.88
N LEU A 182 -2.53 13.19 4.55
CA LEU A 182 -1.42 12.64 3.75
C LEU A 182 -0.02 13.01 4.26
N LYS A 183 0.15 14.14 4.96
CA LYS A 183 1.43 14.52 5.59
C LYS A 183 1.93 13.53 6.66
N ASN A 184 1.07 12.64 7.13
CA ASN A 184 1.41 11.57 8.07
C ASN A 184 1.78 10.26 7.37
N PHE A 185 1.76 10.23 6.04
CA PHE A 185 2.12 9.07 5.25
C PHE A 185 3.51 9.22 4.65
N MET A 186 4.14 8.07 4.45
CA MET A 186 5.32 7.88 3.61
C MET A 186 5.02 6.73 2.65
N CYS A 187 5.59 6.78 1.45
CA CYS A 187 5.40 5.75 0.45
C CYS A 187 6.74 5.21 0.00
N GLY A 188 6.77 3.94 -0.38
CA GLY A 188 7.91 3.37 -1.06
C GLY A 188 7.63 2.04 -1.72
N TYR A 189 8.55 1.66 -2.59
CA TYR A 189 8.60 0.34 -3.21
C TYR A 189 10.04 -0.16 -3.18
N PHE A 190 10.20 -1.47 -3.12
CA PHE A 190 11.49 -2.07 -2.77
C PHE A 190 11.62 -3.50 -3.28
N ASP A 191 12.87 -3.94 -3.39
CA ASP A 191 13.26 -5.33 -3.54
C ASP A 191 14.34 -5.70 -2.50
N SER A 192 15.08 -6.78 -2.74
CA SER A 192 16.16 -7.19 -1.86
C SER A 192 17.37 -6.27 -1.89
N ASN A 193 17.50 -5.32 -2.82
CA ASN A 193 18.68 -4.49 -3.05
C ASN A 193 18.40 -2.99 -3.08
N TYR A 194 17.28 -2.59 -3.68
CA TYR A 194 16.89 -1.21 -3.94
C TYR A 194 15.66 -0.84 -3.13
N THR A 195 15.66 0.38 -2.61
CA THR A 195 14.50 0.97 -1.94
C THR A 195 14.27 2.36 -2.50
N PHE A 196 13.04 2.64 -2.88
CA PHE A 196 12.63 3.95 -3.39
C PHE A 196 11.56 4.52 -2.47
N THR A 197 11.72 5.77 -2.04
CA THR A 197 10.81 6.41 -1.08
C THR A 197 10.42 7.81 -1.48
N PHE A 198 9.24 8.25 -1.08
CA PHE A 198 8.78 9.62 -1.28
C PHE A 198 7.70 10.01 -0.26
N LYS A 199 7.43 11.32 -0.19
CA LYS A 199 6.34 11.90 0.62
C LYS A 199 5.12 12.14 -0.29
N PRO A 200 3.96 11.51 -0.07
CA PRO A 200 2.76 11.81 -0.82
C PRO A 200 2.23 13.20 -0.44
N LYS A 201 1.68 13.90 -1.44
CA LYS A 201 1.17 15.28 -1.32
C LYS A 201 -0.14 15.45 -2.09
N GLU A 202 -1.08 16.22 -1.56
CA GLU A 202 -2.37 16.47 -2.25
C GLU A 202 -2.21 17.35 -3.48
N GLU A 203 -1.24 18.26 -3.49
CA GLU A 203 -1.03 19.25 -4.55
C GLU A 203 -0.72 18.59 -5.90
N ILE A 204 -0.24 17.34 -5.89
CA ILE A 204 0.05 16.54 -7.08
C ILE A 204 -1.17 16.39 -7.97
N LEU A 205 -2.37 16.27 -7.38
CA LEU A 205 -3.62 16.12 -8.13
C LEU A 205 -4.29 17.46 -8.49
N LYS A 206 -3.85 18.58 -7.91
CA LYS A 206 -4.42 19.91 -8.15
C LYS A 206 -3.86 20.59 -9.40
N GLY A 207 -2.71 20.14 -9.91
CA GLY A 207 -2.04 20.70 -11.09
C GLY A 207 -2.62 20.17 -12.41
N ASN A 208 -3.83 20.57 -12.79
CA ASN A 208 -4.52 20.12 -14.02
C ASN A 208 -3.70 20.31 -15.32
N GLN A 209 -2.76 21.26 -15.37
CA GLN A 209 -1.90 21.44 -16.56
C GLN A 209 -0.78 20.40 -16.69
N LYS A 210 -0.24 19.88 -15.57
CA LYS A 210 0.88 18.91 -15.61
C LYS A 210 0.42 17.48 -15.79
N LEU A 211 -0.75 17.10 -15.27
CA LEU A 211 -1.26 15.72 -15.42
C LEU A 211 -1.52 15.32 -16.88
N ASN A 212 -1.88 16.27 -17.75
CA ASN A 212 -2.06 16.02 -19.19
C ASN A 212 -0.73 15.71 -19.91
N GLU A 213 0.43 16.03 -19.34
CA GLU A 213 1.74 15.68 -19.91
C GLU A 213 2.17 14.24 -19.54
N PHE A 214 1.48 13.62 -18.57
CA PHE A 214 1.81 12.28 -18.06
C PHE A 214 0.72 11.22 -18.29
N LEU A 215 -0.46 11.63 -18.77
CA LEU A 215 -1.58 10.77 -19.19
C LEU A 215 -1.54 10.53 -20.70
#